data_AF-A0A531L4Q9-F1
#
_entry.id   AF-A0A531L4Q9-F1
#
_cell.length_a   1.000
_cell.length_b   1.000
_cell.length_c   1.000
_cell.angle_alpha   90.00
_cell.angle_beta   90.00
_cell.angle_gamma   90.00
#
_symmetry.space_group_name_H-M   'P 1'
#
loop_
_entity.id
_entity.type
_entity.pdbx_description
1 polymer ?
#
loop_
_entity_poly.entity_id
_entity_poly.type
_entity_poly.pdbx_seq_one_letter_code
_entity_poly.pdbx_strand_id
1 'polypeptide(L)' 'MPQAPAKLNAFPVFVRVEGEAVAVVGGGEEALAKARLIGQSSAVLRIIADAPDHELLAFIA' A
#
# COMPACT_ATOMS: atom_id res chain seq x y z
N MET A 1 30.64 -23.01 14.32
CA MET A 1 30.95 -21.74 13.61
C MET A 1 29.85 -20.75 13.95
N PRO A 2 30.14 -19.54 14.45
CA PRO A 2 29.08 -18.56 14.70
C PRO A 2 28.50 -18.10 13.36
N GLN A 3 27.19 -18.22 13.20
CA GLN A 3 26.47 -17.79 12.02
C GLN A 3 26.46 -16.25 11.98
N ALA A 4 27.01 -15.66 10.92
CA ALA A 4 26.98 -14.22 10.74
C ALA A 4 25.52 -13.73 10.73
N PRO A 5 25.18 -12.64 11.45
CA PRO A 5 23.82 -12.13 11.48
C PRO A 5 23.39 -11.76 10.05
N ALA A 6 22.20 -12.22 9.66
CA ALA A 6 21.65 -11.94 8.34
C ALA A 6 21.59 -10.42 8.12
N LYS A 7 22.17 -9.96 7.01
CA LYS A 7 22.21 -8.53 6.65
C LYS A 7 20.77 -8.05 6.42
N LEU A 8 20.37 -7.00 7.12
CA LEU A 8 19.05 -6.39 6.92
C LEU A 8 18.94 -5.86 5.48
N ASN A 9 17.91 -6.29 4.76
CA ASN A 9 17.61 -5.87 3.38
C ASN A 9 16.73 -4.61 3.31
N ALA A 10 16.09 -4.25 4.43
CA ALA A 10 15.31 -3.04 4.58
C ALA A 10 15.43 -2.52 6.01
N PHE A 11 15.37 -1.19 6.16
CA PHE A 11 15.28 -0.54 7.45
C PHE A 11 13.81 -0.20 7.73
N PRO A 12 13.21 -0.69 8.84
CA PRO A 12 11.82 -0.40 9.15
C PRO A 12 11.68 1.05 9.63
N VAL A 13 10.67 1.74 9.11
CA VAL A 13 10.30 3.09 9.56
C VAL A 13 8.80 3.18 9.82
N PHE A 14 8.42 4.01 10.78
CA PHE A 14 7.03 4.42 10.99
C PHE A 14 6.84 5.82 10.42
N VAL A 15 5.79 6.01 9.62
CA VAL A 15 5.50 7.28 8.95
C VAL A 15 4.12 7.75 9.42
N ARG A 16 4.01 9.02 9.83
CA ARG A 16 2.71 9.65 10.08
C ARG A 16 2.12 10.06 8.75
N VAL A 17 0.93 9.55 8.43
CA VAL A 17 0.26 9.75 7.14
C VAL A 17 -1.09 10.46 7.28
N GLU A 18 -1.41 10.95 8.47
CA GLU A 18 -2.68 11.64 8.75
C GLU A 18 -2.83 12.88 7.88
N GLY A 19 -3.86 12.89 7.03
CA GLY A 19 -4.12 13.98 6.08
C GLY A 19 -3.20 14.00 4.86
N GLU A 20 -2.21 13.11 4.79
CA GLU A 20 -1.25 13.02 3.69
C GLU A 20 -1.80 12.19 2.53
N ALA A 21 -1.50 12.61 1.31
CA ALA A 21 -1.92 11.89 0.11
C ALA A 21 -1.02 10.67 -0.14
N VAL A 22 -1.64 9.49 -0.26
CA VAL A 22 -0.94 8.24 -0.62
C VAL A 22 -1.53 7.70 -1.92
N ALA A 23 -0.69 7.58 -2.94
CA ALA A 23 -1.08 7.07 -4.25
C ALA A 23 -0.80 5.57 -4.38
N VAL A 24 -1.81 4.80 -4.79
CA VAL A 24 -1.67 3.42 -5.26
C VAL A 24 -1.86 3.43 -6.77
N VAL A 25 -0.84 2.98 -7.50
CA VAL A 25 -0.86 2.91 -8.97
C VAL A 25 -1.01 1.45 -9.39
N GLY A 26 -2.05 1.16 -10.17
CA GLY A 26 -2.41 -0.19 -10.60
C GLY A 26 -3.89 -0.51 -10.34
N GLY A 27 -4.43 -1.44 -11.13
CA GLY A 27 -5.86 -1.77 -11.14
C GLY A 27 -6.24 -3.15 -10.59
N GLY A 28 -5.26 -4.03 -10.35
CA GLY A 28 -5.52 -5.44 -10.03
C GLY A 28 -5.50 -5.78 -8.54
N GLU A 29 -5.42 -7.07 -8.24
CA GLU A 29 -5.46 -7.62 -6.87
C GLU A 29 -4.39 -7.00 -5.94
N GLU A 30 -3.17 -6.81 -6.43
CA GLU A 30 -2.09 -6.18 -5.66
C GLU A 30 -2.40 -4.73 -5.27
N ALA A 31 -3.06 -3.98 -6.16
CA ALA A 31 -3.48 -2.61 -5.89
C ALA A 31 -4.60 -2.60 -4.85
N LEU A 32 -5.56 -3.52 -4.96
CA LEU A 32 -6.63 -3.69 -3.96
C LEU A 32 -6.08 -4.06 -2.58
N ALA A 33 -5.11 -4.97 -2.51
CA ALA A 33 -4.47 -5.35 -1.25
C ALA A 33 -3.79 -4.15 -0.57
N LYS A 34 -3.06 -3.33 -1.34
CA LYS A 34 -2.44 -2.10 -0.83
C LYS A 34 -3.48 -1.05 -0.45
N ALA A 35 -4.51 -0.87 -1.28
CA ALA A 35 -5.60 0.07 -1.02
C ALA A 35 -6.32 -0.25 0.30
N ARG A 36 -6.61 -1.53 0.57
CA ARG A 36 -7.20 -1.99 1.84
C ARG A 36 -6.28 -1.75 3.03
N LEU A 37 -4.97 -1.93 2.86
CA LEU A 37 -4.00 -1.68 3.94
C LEU A 37 -3.92 -0.18 4.25
N ILE A 38 -3.77 0.66 3.23
CA ILE A 38 -3.68 2.12 3.40
C ILE A 38 -5.02 2.70 3.88
N GLY A 39 -6.15 2.16 3.43
CA GLY A 39 -7.48 2.57 3.86
C GLY A 39 -7.79 2.31 5.34
N GLN A 40 -6.98 1.52 6.04
CA GLN A 40 -7.05 1.37 7.50
C GLN A 40 -6.33 2.50 8.26
N SER A 41 -5.62 3.37 7.55
CA SER A 41 -4.92 4.53 8.12
C SER A 41 -5.71 5.82 7.90
N SER A 42 -5.23 6.93 8.47
CA SER A 42 -5.77 8.28 8.27
C SER A 42 -5.21 9.00 7.02
N ALA A 43 -4.60 8.25 6.10
CA ALA A 43 -4.13 8.77 4.83
C ALA A 43 -5.28 9.11 3.88
N VAL A 44 -5.05 10.12 3.03
CA VAL A 44 -5.91 10.41 1.88
C VAL A 44 -5.50 9.48 0.74
N LEU A 45 -6.19 8.34 0.62
CA LEU A 45 -5.93 7.37 -0.44
C LEU A 45 -6.33 7.91 -1.82
N ARG A 46 -5.41 7.81 -2.78
CA ARG A 46 -5.63 8.10 -4.20
C ARG A 46 -5.30 6.84 -5.01
N ILE A 47 -6.20 6.42 -5.89
CA ILE A 47 -5.97 5.28 -6.77
C ILE A 47 -5.84 5.76 -8.21
N ILE A 48 -4.80 5.32 -8.90
CA ILE A 48 -4.49 5.66 -10.28
C ILE A 48 -4.45 4.36 -11.09
N ALA A 49 -5.48 4.13 -11.90
CA ALA A 49 -5.63 2.95 -12.74
C ALA A 49 -6.32 3.32 -14.05
N ASP A 50 -5.84 2.76 -15.16
CA ASP A 50 -6.45 2.94 -16.49
C ASP A 50 -7.69 2.06 -16.66
N ALA A 51 -7.57 0.77 -16.32
CA ALA A 51 -8.67 -0.19 -16.27
C ALA A 51 -8.64 -0.94 -14.93
N PRO A 52 -9.26 -0.39 -13.86
CA PRO A 52 -9.34 -1.08 -12.57
C PRO A 52 -10.26 -2.29 -12.62
N ASP A 53 -9.87 -3.36 -11.93
CA ASP A 53 -10.68 -4.56 -11.82
C ASP A 53 -11.96 -4.29 -11.02
N HIS A 54 -12.97 -5.13 -11.24
CA HIS A 54 -14.29 -4.99 -10.63
C HIS A 54 -14.23 -4.92 -9.10
N GLU A 55 -13.37 -5.71 -8.46
CA GLU A 55 -13.23 -5.69 -7.00
C GLU A 55 -12.63 -4.37 -6.48
N LEU A 56 -11.71 -3.78 -7.23
CA LEU A 56 -11.13 -2.48 -6.88
C LEU A 56 -12.16 -1.37 -7.05
N LEU A 57 -12.96 -1.43 -8.10
CA LEU A 57 -14.10 -0.53 -8.30
C LEU A 57 -15.13 -0.65 -7.18
N ALA A 58 -15.48 -1.87 -6.78
CA ALA A 58 -16.41 -2.10 -5.67
C ALA A 58 -15.88 -1.59 -4.32
N PHE A 59 -14.57 -1.58 -4.12
CA PHE A 59 -13.95 -1.05 -2.91
C PHE A 59 -13.97 0.48 -2.83
N ILE A 60 -13.90 1.19 -3.95
CA ILE A 60 -13.87 2.67 -4.00
C ILE A 60 -15.23 3.32 -4.25
N ALA A 61 -16.28 2.52 -4.50
CA ALA A 61 -17.67 2.98 -4.65
C ALA A 61 -18.27 3.38 -3.31
#